data_AF-A0A1X0RFE8-F1
#
_entry.id   AF-A0A1X0RFE8-F1
#
_cell.length_a   1.000
_cell.length_b   1.000
_cell.length_c   1.000
_cell.angle_alpha   90.00
_cell.angle_beta   90.00
_cell.angle_gamma   90.00
#
_symmetry.space_group_name_H-M   'P 1'
#
loop_
_entity.id
_entity.type
_entity.pdbx_description
1 polymer ?
#
loop_
_entity_poly.entity_id
_entity_poly.type
_entity_poly.pdbx_seq_one_letter_code
_entity_poly.pdbx_strand_id
1 'polypeptide(L)'
;MFRMDQHKYAVTSLSWYPADNGLFVTSSYDSTIKVWDTNEMKAVEEFNMECRVHCQAMSGIASHSLVASAAAEPRIRLCDLANGSFTHSLTGHAGSVMSCVWSTNQEYILYSGGSDGTIRVWDIRKASSCLMSLDQNNAVDQNPLGETNSAHGRGINGLTVTNDGRFLVSLGLDEKIRLWNTQSGHNTFVNYGSSWRNRFKLCLQPALSSPDVWPPLLYIPSDDRQVLVYRLTDGMLVKRLKGAYGRVTSVENRESHQQLYSGSNAGDLLVWEPPAMIAAVEEREVCNMES
;
A
#
# COMPACT_ATOMS: atom_id res chain seq x y z
N MET A 1 3.12 16.31 30.25
CA MET A 1 4.48 16.06 29.75
C MET A 1 4.41 16.12 28.23
N PHE A 2 4.81 17.22 27.61
CA PHE A 2 4.79 17.34 26.14
C PHE A 2 5.89 16.45 25.58
N ARG A 3 5.55 15.42 24.80
CA ARG A 3 6.52 14.68 23.98
C ARG A 3 7.07 15.65 22.95
N MET A 4 8.34 16.06 23.07
CA MET A 4 8.96 17.01 22.13
C MET A 4 9.00 16.47 20.69
N ASP A 5 8.96 15.15 20.50
CA ASP A 5 9.20 14.53 19.20
C ASP A 5 7.93 14.23 18.39
N GLN A 6 6.74 14.56 18.90
CA GLN A 6 5.48 14.23 18.24
C GLN A 6 5.33 14.90 16.87
N HIS A 7 4.61 14.22 15.96
CA HIS A 7 4.18 14.84 14.70
C HIS A 7 3.22 16.00 14.96
N LYS A 8 3.36 17.08 14.19
CA LYS A 8 2.53 18.29 14.33
C LYS A 8 1.17 18.15 13.62
N TYR A 9 1.14 17.37 12.54
CA TYR A 9 -0.07 17.10 11.76
C TYR A 9 -0.33 15.60 11.66
N ALA A 10 -1.34 15.22 10.86
CA ALA A 10 -1.75 13.83 10.70
C ALA A 10 -0.62 12.97 10.15
N VAL A 11 -0.38 11.84 10.83
CA VAL A 11 0.46 10.74 10.35
C VAL A 11 -0.27 10.06 9.19
N THR A 12 0.41 9.93 8.06
CA THR A 12 -0.19 9.46 6.81
C THR A 12 0.10 8.00 6.54
N SER A 13 1.28 7.50 6.94
CA SER A 13 1.61 6.08 6.88
C SER A 13 2.62 5.71 7.97
N LEU A 14 2.63 4.43 8.33
CA LEU A 14 3.53 3.80 9.30
C LEU A 14 4.02 2.48 8.71
N SER A 15 5.31 2.18 8.89
CA SER A 15 5.90 0.90 8.50
C SER A 15 6.94 0.45 9.50
N TRP A 16 6.92 -0.84 9.82
CA TRP A 16 7.96 -1.48 10.63
C TRP A 16 9.26 -1.59 9.83
N TYR A 17 10.40 -1.43 10.51
CA TYR A 17 11.67 -1.73 9.88
C TYR A 17 11.75 -3.24 9.62
N PRO A 18 11.97 -3.68 8.37
CA PRO A 18 11.76 -5.08 8.01
C PRO A 18 12.83 -6.03 8.56
N ALA A 19 14.03 -5.53 8.87
CA ALA A 19 15.13 -6.34 9.38
C ALA A 19 15.18 -6.43 10.91
N ASP A 20 14.53 -5.50 11.63
CA ASP A 20 14.51 -5.48 13.09
C ASP A 20 13.21 -4.82 13.61
N ASN A 21 12.58 -5.46 14.60
CA ASN A 21 11.39 -4.95 15.28
C ASN A 21 11.71 -3.80 16.26
N GLY A 22 13.00 -3.50 16.48
CA GLY A 22 13.45 -2.37 17.28
C GLY A 22 13.05 -1.01 16.70
N LEU A 23 12.81 -0.90 15.39
CA LEU A 23 12.57 0.37 14.70
C LEU A 23 11.25 0.38 13.92
N PHE A 24 10.63 1.56 13.85
CA PHE A 24 9.54 1.82 12.89
C PHE A 24 9.64 3.24 12.32
N VAL A 25 9.05 3.44 11.14
CA VAL A 25 9.10 4.70 10.41
C VAL A 25 7.69 5.25 10.26
N THR A 26 7.52 6.53 10.50
CA THR A 26 6.27 7.26 10.28
C THR A 26 6.47 8.40 9.29
N SER A 27 5.45 8.69 8.50
CA SER A 27 5.40 9.89 7.68
C SER A 27 4.19 10.74 8.02
N SER A 28 4.28 12.05 7.77
CA SER A 28 3.27 13.00 8.21
C SER A 28 3.12 14.18 7.26
N TYR A 29 1.97 14.84 7.37
CA TYR A 29 1.71 16.12 6.71
C TYR A 29 2.45 17.32 7.32
N ASP A 30 3.25 17.12 8.37
CA ASP A 30 4.22 18.11 8.86
C ASP A 30 5.53 18.16 8.07
N SER A 31 5.57 17.46 6.94
CA SER A 31 6.70 17.38 6.03
C SER A 31 7.88 16.56 6.55
N THR A 32 7.67 15.79 7.62
CA THR A 32 8.72 14.95 8.22
C THR A 32 8.44 13.47 8.03
N ILE A 33 9.53 12.72 7.84
CA ILE A 33 9.56 11.27 8.05
C ILE A 33 10.42 11.05 9.29
N LYS A 34 9.87 10.35 10.29
CA LYS A 34 10.56 10.09 11.55
C LYS A 34 10.81 8.60 11.71
N VAL A 35 11.99 8.27 12.25
CA VAL A 35 12.39 6.92 12.60
C VAL A 35 12.37 6.83 14.12
N TRP A 36 11.73 5.79 14.65
CA TRP A 36 11.49 5.64 16.07
C TRP A 36 12.13 4.39 16.60
N ASP A 37 12.76 4.50 17.77
CA ASP A 37 13.15 3.35 18.58
C ASP A 37 11.95 2.92 19.43
N THR A 38 11.57 1.65 19.32
CA THR A 38 10.49 1.05 20.09
C THR A 38 10.79 0.90 21.58
N ASN A 39 12.05 0.67 21.96
CA ASN A 39 12.44 0.44 23.34
C ASN A 39 12.40 1.75 24.14
N GLU A 40 12.94 2.81 23.56
CA GLU A 40 12.96 4.14 24.19
C GLU A 40 11.73 5.00 23.87
N MET A 41 10.99 4.66 22.81
CA MET A 41 9.87 5.41 22.27
C MET A 41 10.21 6.89 22.00
N LYS A 42 11.37 7.10 21.36
CA LYS A 42 11.90 8.40 20.93
C LYS A 42 12.23 8.38 19.44
N ALA A 43 12.23 9.56 18.83
CA ALA A 43 12.70 9.70 17.46
C ALA A 43 14.23 9.62 17.44
N VAL A 44 14.76 8.70 16.64
CA VAL A 44 16.21 8.51 16.43
C VAL A 44 16.68 9.42 15.31
N GLU A 45 15.92 9.46 14.21
CA GLU A 45 16.23 10.24 13.01
C GLU A 45 14.99 10.96 12.49
N GLU A 46 15.19 12.14 11.91
CA GLU A 46 14.14 12.96 11.31
C GLU A 46 14.59 13.47 9.93
N PHE A 47 13.84 13.10 8.90
CA PHE A 47 14.05 13.58 7.54
C PHE A 47 13.02 14.64 7.19
N ASN A 48 13.48 15.85 6.89
CA ASN A 48 12.61 16.94 6.43
C ASN A 48 12.49 16.95 4.90
N MET A 49 11.30 16.66 4.39
CA MET A 49 10.99 16.66 2.96
C MET A 49 10.65 18.05 2.40
N GLU A 50 10.51 19.07 3.25
CA GLU A 50 10.05 20.43 2.93
C GLU A 50 8.61 20.51 2.35
N CYS A 51 7.98 19.37 2.12
CA CYS A 51 6.65 19.22 1.56
C CYS A 51 5.87 18.09 2.25
N ARG A 52 4.54 18.14 2.13
CA ARG A 52 3.65 17.16 2.77
C ARG A 52 3.92 15.74 2.25
N VAL A 53 4.13 14.80 3.16
CA VAL A 53 4.38 13.40 2.80
C VAL A 53 3.05 12.64 2.77
N HIS A 54 2.75 12.01 1.63
CA HIS A 54 1.52 11.24 1.43
C HIS A 54 1.69 9.78 1.88
N CYS A 55 2.87 9.20 1.62
CA CYS A 55 3.19 7.83 1.99
C CYS A 55 4.71 7.63 2.04
N GLN A 56 5.16 6.67 2.84
CA GLN A 56 6.51 6.13 2.80
C GLN A 56 6.46 4.61 2.63
N ALA A 57 7.51 4.06 2.02
CA ALA A 57 7.66 2.62 1.86
C ALA A 57 9.10 2.16 2.10
N MET A 58 9.26 0.98 2.68
CA MET A 58 10.53 0.26 2.83
C MET A 58 10.43 -1.11 2.16
N SER A 59 11.55 -1.62 1.64
CA SER A 59 11.59 -2.93 1.01
C SER A 59 11.78 -4.01 2.05
N GLY A 60 10.90 -5.02 2.06
CA GLY A 60 11.01 -6.17 2.95
C GLY A 60 12.11 -7.17 2.59
N ILE A 61 12.65 -7.07 1.36
CA ILE A 61 13.63 -8.03 0.83
C ILE A 61 15.02 -7.41 0.59
N ALA A 62 15.15 -6.09 0.73
CA ALA A 62 16.38 -5.41 0.33
C ALA A 62 17.48 -5.52 1.38
N SER A 63 18.72 -5.61 0.89
CA SER A 63 19.93 -5.42 1.70
C SER A 63 20.19 -3.95 2.05
N HIS A 64 19.55 -3.02 1.34
CA HIS A 64 19.67 -1.58 1.57
C HIS A 64 18.64 -1.06 2.58
N SER A 65 19.01 -0.05 3.36
CA SER A 65 18.12 0.58 4.37
C SER A 65 17.43 1.83 3.84
N LEU A 66 16.95 1.80 2.59
CA LEU A 66 16.32 2.94 1.94
C LEU A 66 14.82 3.04 2.24
N VAL A 67 14.38 4.24 2.60
CA VAL A 67 12.98 4.65 2.70
C VAL A 67 12.63 5.48 1.46
N ALA A 68 11.63 5.03 0.70
CA ALA A 68 11.08 5.80 -0.40
C ALA A 68 9.98 6.75 0.11
N SER A 69 10.08 8.03 -0.23
CA SER A 69 9.13 9.07 0.15
C SER A 69 8.24 9.46 -1.04
N ALA A 70 6.94 9.23 -0.91
CA ALA A 70 5.91 9.76 -1.79
C ALA A 70 5.30 11.01 -1.15
N ALA A 71 5.54 12.17 -1.76
CA ALA A 71 5.19 13.46 -1.21
C ALA A 71 4.50 14.36 -2.25
N ALA A 72 4.12 15.57 -1.83
CA ALA A 72 3.48 16.55 -2.71
C ALA A 72 4.38 17.00 -3.89
N GLU A 73 5.69 16.72 -3.81
CA GLU A 73 6.64 16.92 -4.90
C GLU A 73 6.49 15.90 -6.04
N PRO A 74 6.86 16.27 -7.28
CA PRO A 74 6.83 15.39 -8.45
C PRO A 74 8.00 14.39 -8.51
N ARG A 75 8.77 14.27 -7.42
CA ARG A 75 9.95 13.44 -7.33
C ARG A 75 9.85 12.56 -6.09
N ILE A 76 10.35 11.34 -6.19
CA ILE A 76 10.46 10.45 -5.03
C ILE A 76 11.83 10.70 -4.43
N ARG A 77 11.90 10.96 -3.12
CA ARG A 77 13.18 11.06 -2.40
C ARG A 77 13.48 9.72 -1.73
N LEU A 78 14.69 9.21 -1.91
CA LEU A 78 15.19 8.02 -1.21
C LEU A 78 16.04 8.50 -0.03
N CYS A 79 15.63 8.12 1.18
CA CYS A 79 16.29 8.46 2.43
C CYS A 79 17.01 7.21 2.93
N ASP A 80 18.29 7.31 3.24
CA ASP A 80 19.07 6.19 3.76
C ASP A 80 19.14 6.27 5.28
N LEU A 81 18.60 5.23 5.93
CA LEU A 81 18.57 5.12 7.38
C LEU A 81 19.96 4.91 7.98
N ALA A 82 20.93 4.39 7.22
CA ALA A 82 22.26 4.09 7.73
C ALA A 82 23.12 5.36 7.90
N ASN A 83 22.87 6.40 7.09
CA ASN A 83 23.64 7.64 7.11
C ASN A 83 22.82 8.90 7.44
N GLY A 84 21.51 8.75 7.69
CA GLY A 84 20.61 9.87 7.99
C GLY A 84 20.48 10.90 6.86
N SER A 85 20.81 10.53 5.61
CA SER A 85 20.91 11.45 4.48
C SER A 85 19.99 11.09 3.32
N PHE A 86 19.71 12.08 2.47
CA PHE A 86 19.07 11.87 1.18
C PHE A 86 20.08 11.31 0.18
N THR A 87 19.85 10.11 -0.34
CA THR A 87 20.78 9.48 -1.29
C THR A 87 20.47 9.89 -2.73
N HIS A 88 19.21 9.74 -3.14
CA HIS A 88 18.80 9.92 -4.54
C HIS A 88 17.39 10.50 -4.66
N SER A 89 17.12 11.11 -5.81
CA SER A 89 15.78 11.59 -6.17
C SER A 89 15.38 11.01 -7.52
N LEU A 90 14.22 10.35 -7.56
CA LEU A 90 13.65 9.76 -8.77
C LEU A 90 12.70 10.78 -9.40
N THR A 91 13.13 11.39 -10.51
CA THR A 91 12.40 12.45 -11.19
C THR A 91 11.67 11.91 -12.41
N GLY A 92 10.38 12.22 -12.55
CA GLY A 92 9.64 11.89 -13.77
C GLY A 92 8.11 12.00 -13.68
N HIS A 93 7.52 12.03 -12.49
CA HIS A 93 6.10 12.37 -12.37
C HIS A 93 5.85 13.83 -12.75
N ALA A 94 4.69 14.11 -13.35
CA ALA A 94 4.28 15.47 -13.71
C ALA A 94 3.50 16.16 -12.57
N GLY A 95 3.09 15.41 -11.55
CA GLY A 95 2.40 15.92 -10.36
C GLY A 95 2.84 15.22 -9.08
N SER A 96 2.18 15.52 -7.96
CA SER A 96 2.51 14.95 -6.64
C SER A 96 2.52 13.42 -6.67
N VAL A 97 3.52 12.81 -6.01
CA VAL A 97 3.54 11.36 -5.81
C VAL A 97 2.63 11.01 -4.64
N MET A 98 1.56 10.28 -4.94
CA MET A 98 0.50 9.99 -3.97
C MET A 98 0.71 8.66 -3.25
N SER A 99 1.36 7.70 -3.89
CA SER A 99 1.63 6.36 -3.33
C SER A 99 2.94 5.79 -3.87
N CYS A 100 3.60 4.96 -3.07
CA CYS A 100 4.78 4.20 -3.47
C CYS A 100 4.79 2.84 -2.77
N VAL A 101 5.39 1.84 -3.40
CA VAL A 101 5.57 0.49 -2.84
C VAL A 101 6.79 -0.17 -3.46
N TRP A 102 7.57 -0.88 -2.67
CA TRP A 102 8.71 -1.65 -3.16
C TRP A 102 8.26 -2.99 -3.73
N SER A 103 9.03 -3.51 -4.68
CA SER A 103 8.81 -4.88 -5.15
C SER A 103 9.17 -5.90 -4.04
N THR A 104 8.42 -6.99 -4.01
CA THR A 104 8.62 -8.14 -3.11
C THR A 104 9.47 -9.25 -3.72
N ASN A 105 9.83 -9.15 -5.01
CA ASN A 105 10.68 -10.13 -5.70
C ASN A 105 11.94 -9.53 -6.35
N GLN A 106 12.00 -8.21 -6.49
CA GLN A 106 13.12 -7.50 -7.08
C GLN A 106 13.61 -6.40 -6.13
N GLU A 107 14.76 -6.63 -5.52
CA GLU A 107 15.33 -5.81 -4.44
C GLU A 107 15.33 -4.30 -4.71
N TYR A 108 15.73 -3.89 -5.92
CA TYR A 108 15.97 -2.50 -6.28
C TYR A 108 14.81 -1.84 -7.04
N ILE A 109 13.66 -2.51 -7.14
CA ILE A 109 12.51 -2.01 -7.88
C ILE A 109 11.51 -1.31 -6.96
N LEU A 110 11.13 -0.11 -7.36
CA LEU A 110 10.09 0.69 -6.72
C LEU A 110 8.96 0.97 -7.71
N TYR A 111 7.72 0.90 -7.25
CA TYR A 111 6.53 1.36 -7.96
C TYR A 111 6.02 2.64 -7.33
N SER A 112 5.57 3.59 -8.16
CA SER A 112 4.97 4.83 -7.68
C SER A 112 3.74 5.23 -8.47
N GLY A 113 2.76 5.82 -7.78
CA GLY A 113 1.53 6.34 -8.34
C GLY A 113 1.45 7.85 -8.16
N GLY A 114 1.29 8.56 -9.27
CA GLY A 114 1.22 10.02 -9.28
C GLY A 114 -0.22 10.55 -9.29
N SER A 115 -0.37 11.84 -8.97
CA SER A 115 -1.61 12.58 -9.23
C SER A 115 -1.86 12.82 -10.72
N ASP A 116 -0.83 12.62 -11.54
CA ASP A 116 -0.86 12.65 -13.00
C ASP A 116 -1.56 11.42 -13.64
N GLY A 117 -1.98 10.43 -12.83
CA GLY A 117 -2.64 9.22 -13.31
C GLY A 117 -1.68 8.19 -13.90
N THR A 118 -0.36 8.38 -13.71
CA THR A 118 0.67 7.45 -14.17
C THR A 118 1.15 6.54 -13.04
N ILE A 119 1.47 5.29 -13.39
CA ILE A 119 2.26 4.40 -12.52
C ILE A 119 3.62 4.24 -13.17
N ARG A 120 4.67 4.51 -12.41
CA ARG A 120 6.06 4.42 -12.87
C ARG A 120 6.79 3.31 -12.13
N VAL A 121 7.65 2.61 -12.86
CA VAL A 121 8.53 1.55 -12.33
C VAL A 121 9.96 2.07 -12.35
N TRP A 122 10.64 1.99 -11.23
CA TRP A 122 11.98 2.53 -11.05
C TRP A 122 12.99 1.45 -10.70
N ASP A 123 14.18 1.49 -11.29
CA ASP A 123 15.37 0.82 -10.76
C ASP A 123 16.27 1.89 -10.13
N ILE A 124 16.38 1.85 -8.82
CA ILE A 124 17.07 2.89 -8.04
C ILE A 124 18.59 2.95 -8.32
N ARG A 125 19.15 1.91 -8.96
CA ARG A 125 20.59 1.85 -9.27
C ARG A 125 20.95 2.55 -10.57
N LYS A 126 19.96 2.85 -11.42
CA LYS A 126 20.18 3.40 -12.76
C LYS A 126 20.11 4.92 -12.77
N ALA A 127 20.96 5.55 -13.59
CA ALA A 127 20.97 7.00 -13.78
C ALA A 127 19.67 7.51 -14.44
N SER A 128 19.15 6.80 -15.45
CA SER A 128 17.78 6.97 -15.93
C SER A 128 16.90 6.00 -15.13
N SER A 129 16.51 6.40 -13.93
CA SER A 129 15.93 5.49 -12.95
C SER A 129 14.56 4.93 -13.36
N CYS A 130 13.81 5.58 -14.26
CA CYS A 130 12.50 5.09 -14.73
C CYS A 130 12.69 4.01 -15.81
N LEU A 131 12.25 2.79 -15.52
CA LEU A 131 12.30 1.66 -16.45
C LEU A 131 11.12 1.66 -17.44
N MET A 132 9.91 1.86 -16.93
CA MET A 132 8.68 1.83 -17.70
C MET A 132 7.56 2.60 -16.99
N SER A 133 6.52 2.95 -17.75
CA SER A 133 5.23 3.42 -17.23
C SER A 133 4.18 2.38 -17.57
N LEU A 134 3.19 2.21 -16.71
CA LEU A 134 2.07 1.30 -16.98
C LEU A 134 0.97 2.04 -17.72
N ASP A 135 0.48 1.45 -18.80
CA ASP A 135 -0.60 1.99 -19.61
C ASP A 135 -1.85 1.11 -19.52
N GLN A 136 -3.00 1.71 -19.24
CA GLN A 136 -4.25 0.99 -19.01
C GLN A 136 -4.71 0.18 -20.22
N ASN A 137 -4.28 0.53 -21.43
CA ASN A 137 -4.65 -0.10 -22.69
C ASN A 137 -3.57 -1.04 -23.24
N ASN A 138 -2.47 -1.24 -22.49
CA ASN A 138 -1.29 -1.99 -22.94
C ASN A 138 -0.70 -1.43 -24.25
N ALA A 139 -0.77 -0.11 -24.44
CA ALA A 139 -0.08 0.53 -25.56
C ALA A 139 1.44 0.32 -25.43
N VAL A 140 2.11 0.19 -26.58
CA VAL A 140 3.57 0.06 -26.61
C VAL A 140 4.18 1.43 -26.29
N ASP A 141 4.66 1.58 -25.06
CA ASP A 141 5.38 2.78 -24.65
C ASP A 141 6.78 2.82 -25.26
N GLN A 142 7.02 3.82 -26.11
CA GLN A 142 8.38 4.15 -26.56
C GLN A 142 9.11 5.08 -25.58
N ASN A 143 8.37 5.78 -24.72
CA ASN A 143 8.94 6.70 -23.72
C ASN A 143 8.26 6.51 -22.35
N PRO A 144 8.96 5.92 -21.36
CA PRO A 144 8.45 5.79 -20.00
C PRO A 144 8.01 7.12 -19.37
N LEU A 145 8.66 8.24 -19.73
CA LEU A 145 8.35 9.58 -19.20
C LEU A 145 7.31 10.35 -20.02
N GLY A 146 6.70 9.72 -21.02
CA GLY A 146 5.70 10.36 -21.88
C GLY A 146 4.42 10.76 -21.14
N GLU A 147 3.82 11.88 -21.53
CA GLU A 147 2.53 12.35 -21.01
C GLU A 147 1.34 11.54 -21.55
N THR A 148 1.56 10.73 -22.58
CA THR A 148 0.54 9.85 -23.19
C THR A 148 0.18 8.67 -22.30
N ASN A 149 1.04 8.34 -21.34
CA ASN A 149 0.92 7.13 -20.56
C ASN A 149 -0.14 7.36 -19.48
N SER A 150 -1.15 6.52 -19.43
CA SER A 150 -2.23 6.68 -18.44
C SER A 150 -2.59 5.34 -17.85
N ALA A 151 -2.25 5.14 -16.57
CA ALA A 151 -2.66 3.96 -15.83
C ALA A 151 -4.09 4.10 -15.32
N HIS A 152 -4.47 5.31 -14.90
CA HIS A 152 -5.80 5.67 -14.42
C HIS A 152 -6.21 7.04 -14.98
N GLY A 153 -7.52 7.27 -15.11
CA GLY A 153 -8.04 8.57 -15.57
C GLY A 153 -7.88 9.71 -14.56
N ARG A 154 -7.45 9.40 -13.33
CA ARG A 154 -7.17 10.33 -12.23
C ARG A 154 -6.02 9.78 -11.38
N GLY A 155 -5.55 10.56 -10.41
CA GLY A 155 -4.42 10.19 -9.55
C GLY A 155 -4.57 8.84 -8.84
N ILE A 156 -3.42 8.19 -8.58
CA ILE A 156 -3.33 6.87 -7.96
C ILE A 156 -2.91 7.00 -6.51
N ASN A 157 -3.84 6.77 -5.59
CA ASN A 157 -3.62 6.96 -4.15
C ASN A 157 -3.37 5.67 -3.39
N GLY A 158 -3.41 4.50 -4.03
CA GLY A 158 -3.04 3.25 -3.36
C GLY A 158 -2.34 2.29 -4.31
N LEU A 159 -1.30 1.65 -3.80
CA LEU A 159 -0.52 0.63 -4.49
C LEU A 159 -0.23 -0.51 -3.51
N THR A 160 -0.30 -1.74 -3.98
CA THR A 160 0.23 -2.91 -3.26
C THR A 160 0.74 -3.95 -4.25
N VAL A 161 1.74 -4.71 -3.84
CA VAL A 161 2.36 -5.76 -4.66
C VAL A 161 2.02 -7.10 -4.03
N THR A 162 1.79 -8.12 -4.85
CA THR A 162 1.56 -9.47 -4.35
C THR A 162 2.80 -10.03 -3.63
N ASN A 163 2.59 -10.94 -2.67
CA ASN A 163 3.72 -11.51 -1.91
C ASN A 163 4.72 -12.24 -2.82
N ASP A 164 4.27 -12.80 -3.96
CA ASP A 164 5.13 -13.41 -4.98
C ASP A 164 5.76 -12.39 -5.97
N GLY A 165 5.38 -11.13 -5.87
CA GLY A 165 5.83 -10.02 -6.70
C GLY A 165 5.39 -10.10 -8.16
N ARG A 166 4.44 -10.98 -8.51
CA ARG A 166 3.98 -11.15 -9.90
C ARG A 166 2.96 -10.11 -10.34
N PHE A 167 2.21 -9.56 -9.40
CA PHE A 167 1.20 -8.58 -9.70
C PHE A 167 1.31 -7.33 -8.83
N LEU A 168 1.01 -6.19 -9.45
CA LEU A 168 0.79 -4.92 -8.78
C LEU A 168 -0.72 -4.63 -8.83
N VAL A 169 -1.28 -4.19 -7.72
CA VAL A 169 -2.64 -3.66 -7.64
C VAL A 169 -2.56 -2.15 -7.48
N SER A 170 -3.33 -1.43 -8.29
CA SER A 170 -3.45 0.02 -8.16
C SER A 170 -4.88 0.46 -7.91
N LEU A 171 -4.99 1.45 -7.02
CA LEU A 171 -6.23 2.09 -6.60
C LEU A 171 -6.22 3.52 -7.13
N GLY A 172 -7.12 3.81 -8.06
CA GLY A 172 -7.25 5.14 -8.65
C GLY A 172 -8.41 5.94 -8.08
N LEU A 173 -8.28 7.26 -8.13
CA LEU A 173 -9.35 8.22 -7.87
C LEU A 173 -10.42 8.24 -8.99
N ASP A 174 -10.22 7.47 -10.06
CA ASP A 174 -11.21 7.16 -11.09
C ASP A 174 -12.18 6.05 -10.64
N GLU A 175 -12.12 5.64 -9.36
CA GLU A 175 -12.92 4.56 -8.76
C GLU A 175 -12.70 3.20 -9.46
N LYS A 176 -11.52 3.01 -10.05
CA LYS A 176 -11.10 1.75 -10.67
C LYS A 176 -9.97 1.10 -9.88
N ILE A 177 -10.05 -0.22 -9.79
CA ILE A 177 -8.98 -1.09 -9.33
C ILE A 177 -8.41 -1.74 -10.59
N ARG A 178 -7.08 -1.72 -10.75
CA ARG A 178 -6.41 -2.41 -11.84
C ARG A 178 -5.35 -3.35 -11.30
N LEU A 179 -5.17 -4.46 -12.01
CA LEU A 179 -4.18 -5.48 -11.71
C LEU A 179 -3.20 -5.56 -12.87
N TRP A 180 -1.93 -5.40 -12.57
CA TRP A 180 -0.84 -5.31 -13.54
C TRP A 180 0.10 -6.48 -13.37
N ASN A 181 0.55 -7.07 -14.48
CA ASN A 181 1.65 -8.01 -14.46
C ASN A 181 2.96 -7.22 -14.30
N THR A 182 3.73 -7.51 -13.25
CA THR A 182 4.97 -6.78 -12.93
C THR A 182 6.11 -7.07 -13.90
N GLN A 183 6.11 -8.24 -14.54
CA GLN A 183 7.14 -8.65 -15.48
C GLN A 183 6.96 -8.00 -16.86
N SER A 184 5.72 -7.97 -17.35
CA SER A 184 5.41 -7.41 -18.68
C SER A 184 4.96 -5.94 -18.63
N GLY A 185 4.55 -5.43 -17.47
CA GLY A 185 3.94 -4.11 -17.33
C GLY A 185 2.51 -4.02 -17.89
N HIS A 186 1.89 -5.16 -18.26
CA HIS A 186 0.57 -5.16 -18.87
C HIS A 186 -0.54 -5.17 -17.82
N ASN A 187 -1.60 -4.40 -18.07
CA ASN A 187 -2.89 -4.54 -17.46
C ASN A 187 -3.49 -5.92 -17.80
N THR A 188 -3.94 -6.63 -16.77
CA THR A 188 -4.59 -7.94 -16.88
C THR A 188 -6.07 -7.86 -17.25
N PHE A 189 -6.66 -6.66 -17.25
CA PHE A 189 -8.07 -6.39 -17.52
C PHE A 189 -9.07 -7.10 -16.59
N VAL A 190 -8.62 -7.50 -15.40
CA VAL A 190 -9.51 -8.04 -14.36
C VAL A 190 -10.55 -6.98 -13.97
N ASN A 191 -11.83 -7.37 -13.95
CA ASN A 191 -12.93 -6.46 -13.67
C ASN A 191 -13.39 -6.59 -12.21
N TYR A 192 -13.06 -5.59 -11.39
CA TYR A 192 -13.49 -5.49 -9.98
C TYR A 192 -14.86 -4.82 -9.78
N GLY A 193 -15.60 -4.60 -10.87
CA GLY A 193 -16.92 -3.96 -10.86
C GLY A 193 -16.89 -2.45 -10.57
N SER A 194 -18.05 -1.91 -10.21
CA SER A 194 -18.28 -0.47 -9.95
C SER A 194 -18.70 -0.17 -8.51
N SER A 195 -18.56 -1.15 -7.63
CA SER A 195 -19.02 -1.07 -6.25
C SER A 195 -18.12 -0.23 -5.34
N TRP A 196 -16.83 -0.15 -5.67
CA TRP A 196 -15.83 0.52 -4.85
C TRP A 196 -15.88 2.04 -5.05
N ARG A 197 -15.78 2.78 -3.94
CA ARG A 197 -15.77 4.26 -3.93
C ARG A 197 -14.46 4.78 -3.34
N ASN A 198 -13.83 5.72 -4.06
CA ASN A 198 -12.57 6.34 -3.72
C ASN A 198 -12.51 7.80 -4.21
N ARG A 199 -12.96 8.72 -3.36
CA ARG A 199 -13.20 10.13 -3.67
C ARG A 199 -12.18 11.05 -3.00
N PHE A 200 -11.35 10.52 -2.10
CA PHE A 200 -10.41 11.30 -1.30
C PHE A 200 -8.97 11.02 -1.68
N LYS A 201 -8.17 12.09 -1.75
CA LYS A 201 -6.77 12.05 -2.18
C LYS A 201 -5.79 11.45 -1.14
N LEU A 202 -6.30 10.89 -0.05
CA LEU A 202 -5.46 10.30 0.99
C LEU A 202 -4.89 8.98 0.47
N CYS A 203 -3.65 8.66 0.87
CA CYS A 203 -3.06 7.38 0.54
C CYS A 203 -3.93 6.26 1.16
N LEU A 204 -4.25 5.24 0.36
CA LEU A 204 -4.93 4.04 0.80
C LEU A 204 -3.93 2.89 0.77
N GLN A 205 -3.92 2.11 1.84
CA GLN A 205 -3.15 0.87 1.93
C GLN A 205 -4.11 -0.32 1.74
N PRO A 206 -4.17 -0.91 0.54
CA PRO A 206 -4.85 -2.19 0.35
C PRO A 206 -4.00 -3.33 0.92
N ALA A 207 -4.68 -4.30 1.53
CA ALA A 207 -4.04 -5.49 2.09
C ALA A 207 -4.36 -6.73 1.25
N LEU A 208 -3.43 -7.68 1.24
CA LEU A 208 -3.60 -8.98 0.60
C LEU A 208 -3.75 -10.07 1.66
N SER A 209 -4.43 -11.15 1.30
CA SER A 209 -4.48 -12.34 2.14
C SER A 209 -3.12 -12.99 2.28
N SER A 210 -2.96 -13.76 3.36
CA SER A 210 -1.77 -14.59 3.55
C SER A 210 -1.59 -15.55 2.36
N PRO A 211 -0.34 -15.94 2.02
CA PRO A 211 -0.05 -16.86 0.92
C PRO A 211 -0.80 -18.20 1.00
N ASP A 212 -1.17 -18.63 2.20
CA ASP A 212 -1.89 -19.89 2.45
C ASP A 212 -3.37 -19.85 2.03
N VAL A 213 -3.94 -18.66 1.82
CA VAL A 213 -5.34 -18.50 1.45
C VAL A 213 -5.48 -18.61 -0.07
N TRP A 214 -6.14 -19.67 -0.54
CA TRP A 214 -6.48 -19.86 -1.95
C TRP A 214 -7.99 -19.89 -2.16
N PRO A 215 -8.53 -19.11 -3.11
CA PRO A 215 -7.84 -18.13 -3.97
C PRO A 215 -7.46 -16.84 -3.22
N PRO A 216 -6.41 -16.11 -3.67
CA PRO A 216 -5.92 -14.93 -2.97
C PRO A 216 -6.98 -13.84 -2.89
N LEU A 217 -7.13 -13.25 -1.72
CA LEU A 217 -8.08 -12.18 -1.43
C LEU A 217 -7.38 -10.83 -1.38
N LEU A 218 -8.11 -9.81 -1.83
CA LEU A 218 -7.72 -8.41 -1.84
C LEU A 218 -8.71 -7.64 -0.97
N TYR A 219 -8.21 -7.04 0.10
CA TYR A 219 -8.96 -6.23 1.04
C TYR A 219 -8.76 -4.76 0.71
N ILE A 220 -9.85 -4.08 0.38
CA ILE A 220 -9.80 -2.67 -0.03
C ILE A 220 -10.68 -1.83 0.89
N PRO A 221 -10.12 -0.78 1.52
CA PRO A 221 -10.92 0.20 2.25
C PRO A 221 -11.75 1.03 1.27
N SER A 222 -12.98 1.37 1.64
CA SER A 222 -13.86 2.21 0.83
C SER A 222 -14.49 3.36 1.60
N ASP A 223 -14.77 4.42 0.86
CA ASP A 223 -15.45 5.63 1.33
C ASP A 223 -16.86 5.39 1.90
N ASP A 224 -17.47 4.26 1.57
CA ASP A 224 -18.82 3.89 1.99
C ASP A 224 -18.88 3.19 3.35
N ARG A 225 -17.79 3.31 4.15
CA ARG A 225 -17.65 2.77 5.52
C ARG A 225 -17.52 1.24 5.55
N GLN A 226 -17.00 0.67 4.47
CA GLN A 226 -16.87 -0.78 4.31
C GLN A 226 -15.45 -1.13 3.92
N VAL A 227 -15.09 -2.39 4.21
CA VAL A 227 -13.98 -3.06 3.53
C VAL A 227 -14.58 -4.00 2.50
N LEU A 228 -14.16 -3.84 1.25
CA LEU A 228 -14.55 -4.74 0.18
C LEU A 228 -13.50 -5.84 0.04
N VAL A 229 -13.99 -7.08 -0.02
CA VAL A 229 -13.14 -8.26 -0.18
C VAL A 229 -13.35 -8.78 -1.59
N TYR A 230 -12.32 -8.67 -2.42
CA TYR A 230 -12.30 -9.19 -3.78
C TYR A 230 -11.42 -10.42 -3.85
N ARG A 231 -11.71 -11.33 -4.77
CA ARG A 231 -10.73 -12.32 -5.22
C ARG A 231 -9.81 -11.63 -6.24
N LEU A 232 -8.51 -11.75 -6.02
CA LEU A 232 -7.50 -10.98 -6.75
C LEU A 232 -7.48 -11.32 -8.25
N THR A 233 -7.64 -12.60 -8.60
CA THR A 233 -7.41 -13.07 -9.98
C THR A 233 -8.60 -12.88 -10.92
N ASP A 234 -9.83 -12.97 -10.41
CA ASP A 234 -11.05 -12.85 -11.22
C ASP A 234 -11.84 -11.55 -10.95
N GLY A 235 -11.46 -10.79 -9.92
CA GLY A 235 -12.12 -9.54 -9.54
C GLY A 235 -13.50 -9.75 -8.92
N MET A 236 -13.87 -10.98 -8.54
CA MET A 236 -15.17 -11.27 -7.95
C MET A 236 -15.25 -10.68 -6.54
N LEU A 237 -16.30 -9.90 -6.27
CA LEU A 237 -16.59 -9.43 -4.91
C LEU A 237 -17.08 -10.60 -4.05
N VAL A 238 -16.30 -10.97 -3.04
CA VAL A 238 -16.59 -12.07 -2.12
C VAL A 238 -17.46 -11.59 -0.95
N LYS A 239 -17.07 -10.49 -0.30
CA LYS A 239 -17.75 -10.01 0.90
C LYS A 239 -17.63 -8.49 1.06
N ARG A 240 -18.59 -7.93 1.80
CA ARG A 240 -18.57 -6.55 2.28
C ARG A 240 -18.52 -6.57 3.80
N LEU A 241 -17.42 -6.12 4.38
CA LEU A 241 -17.27 -6.03 5.83
C LEU A 241 -17.81 -4.67 6.28
N LYS A 242 -18.89 -4.68 7.07
CA LYS A 242 -19.59 -3.48 7.53
C LYS A 242 -19.57 -3.45 9.05
N GLY A 243 -19.19 -2.32 9.61
CA GLY A 243 -19.09 -2.15 11.07
C GLY A 243 -18.52 -0.80 11.49
N ALA A 244 -17.72 -0.16 10.62
CA ALA A 244 -17.16 1.16 10.91
C ALA A 244 -18.24 2.24 10.87
N TYR A 245 -18.20 3.18 11.82
CA TYR A 245 -19.06 4.37 11.80
C TYR A 245 -18.52 5.41 10.83
N GLY A 246 -17.20 5.49 10.71
CA GLY A 246 -16.48 6.36 9.77
C GLY A 246 -16.12 5.69 8.45
N ARG A 247 -15.53 6.47 7.55
CA ARG A 247 -14.86 5.93 6.37
C ARG A 247 -13.68 5.09 6.81
N VAL A 248 -13.54 3.89 6.24
CA VAL A 248 -12.34 3.07 6.42
C VAL A 248 -11.20 3.68 5.61
N THR A 249 -10.08 3.96 6.27
CA THR A 249 -8.90 4.63 5.67
C THR A 249 -7.73 3.68 5.45
N SER A 250 -7.62 2.65 6.28
CA SER A 250 -6.52 1.69 6.22
C SER A 250 -7.05 0.30 6.57
N VAL A 251 -6.43 -0.71 5.96
CA VAL A 251 -6.62 -2.10 6.29
C VAL A 251 -5.25 -2.76 6.34
N GLU A 252 -5.05 -3.67 7.30
CA GLU A 252 -3.80 -4.41 7.44
C GLU A 252 -4.13 -5.86 7.77
N ASN A 253 -3.51 -6.80 7.05
CA ASN A 253 -3.71 -8.22 7.29
C ASN A 253 -2.59 -8.76 8.18
N ARG A 254 -2.97 -9.44 9.25
CA ARG A 254 -2.05 -10.19 10.11
C ARG A 254 -1.96 -11.62 9.61
N GLU A 255 -0.86 -11.92 8.94
CA GLU A 255 -0.70 -13.20 8.25
C GLU A 255 -0.82 -14.43 9.17
N SER A 256 -0.29 -14.34 10.40
CA SER A 256 -0.19 -15.47 11.34
C SER A 256 -1.50 -16.00 11.90
N HIS A 257 -2.55 -15.18 11.97
CA HIS A 257 -3.86 -15.57 12.51
C HIS A 257 -5.01 -15.37 11.51
N GLN A 258 -4.69 -15.02 10.26
CA GLN A 258 -5.68 -14.66 9.23
C GLN A 258 -6.66 -13.56 9.72
N GLN A 259 -6.17 -12.64 10.56
CA GLN A 259 -6.97 -11.54 11.10
C GLN A 259 -6.76 -10.29 10.25
N LEU A 260 -7.84 -9.60 9.93
CA LEU A 260 -7.76 -8.31 9.26
C LEU A 260 -8.08 -7.20 10.25
N TYR A 261 -7.25 -6.16 10.29
CA TYR A 261 -7.51 -4.94 11.04
C TYR A 261 -7.98 -3.86 10.07
N SER A 262 -8.97 -3.06 10.47
CA SER A 262 -9.40 -1.89 9.71
C SER A 262 -9.51 -0.66 10.59
N GLY A 263 -8.88 0.43 10.17
CA GLY A 263 -8.95 1.73 10.84
C GLY A 263 -9.90 2.68 10.11
N SER A 264 -10.68 3.47 10.86
CA SER A 264 -11.56 4.48 10.30
C SER A 264 -11.19 5.91 10.71
N ASN A 265 -11.66 6.89 9.94
CA ASN A 265 -11.51 8.30 10.29
C ASN A 265 -12.36 8.75 11.49
N ALA A 266 -13.27 7.92 11.99
CA ALA A 266 -14.02 8.17 13.21
C ALA A 266 -13.27 7.74 14.48
N GLY A 267 -12.09 7.12 14.33
CA GLY A 267 -11.32 6.56 15.44
C GLY A 267 -11.63 5.10 15.75
N ASP A 268 -12.50 4.45 14.96
CA ASP A 268 -12.78 3.02 15.11
C ASP A 268 -11.59 2.17 14.64
N LEU A 269 -11.18 1.20 15.45
CA LEU A 269 -10.28 0.11 15.06
C LEU A 269 -11.06 -1.21 15.19
N LEU A 270 -11.34 -1.86 14.07
CA LEU A 270 -12.08 -3.12 14.03
C LEU A 270 -11.15 -4.28 13.69
N VAL A 271 -11.42 -5.43 14.29
CA VAL A 271 -10.77 -6.70 13.99
C VAL A 271 -11.79 -7.60 13.30
N TRP A 272 -11.39 -8.17 12.17
CA TRP A 272 -12.19 -9.12 11.41
C TRP A 272 -11.46 -10.46 11.45
N GLU A 273 -12.14 -11.44 12.02
CA GLU A 273 -11.66 -12.81 12.06
C GLU A 273 -12.47 -13.65 11.08
N PRO A 274 -11.87 -14.68 10.46
CA PRO A 274 -12.67 -15.71 9.83
C PRO A 274 -13.59 -16.28 10.92
N PRO A 275 -14.83 -16.65 10.59
CA PRO A 275 -15.65 -17.37 11.53
C PRO A 275 -14.84 -18.58 11.99
N ALA A 276 -14.57 -18.67 13.29
CA ALA A 276 -13.90 -19.83 13.85
C ALA A 276 -14.64 -21.06 13.34
N MET A 277 -13.92 -22.11 12.95
CA MET A 277 -14.50 -23.43 12.73
C MET A 277 -15.04 -23.95 14.07
N ILE A 278 -16.13 -23.37 14.54
CA ILE A 278 -16.83 -23.77 15.75
C ILE A 278 -17.71 -24.94 15.35
N ALA A 279 -17.36 -26.11 15.88
CA ALA A 279 -18.27 -27.22 16.17
C ALA A 279 -18.89 -28.06 15.02
N ALA A 280 -18.21 -28.26 13.88
CA ALA A 280 -18.65 -29.30 12.91
C ALA A 280 -18.37 -30.75 13.37
N VAL A 281 -17.79 -30.95 14.56
CA VAL A 281 -17.52 -32.27 15.15
C VAL A 281 -18.45 -32.59 16.33
N GLU A 282 -18.97 -31.59 17.05
CA GLU A 282 -19.83 -31.85 18.22
C GLU A 282 -21.28 -32.21 17.85
N GLU A 283 -21.78 -31.86 16.67
CA GLU A 283 -23.13 -32.32 16.23
C GLU A 283 -23.14 -33.77 15.68
N ARG A 284 -21.98 -34.35 15.36
CA ARG A 284 -21.91 -35.76 14.91
C ARG A 284 -21.79 -36.76 16.05
N GLU A 285 -21.34 -36.36 17.23
CA GLU A 285 -21.32 -37.25 18.41
C GLU A 285 -22.67 -37.28 19.14
N VAL A 286 -23.46 -36.20 19.10
CA VAL A 286 -24.81 -36.19 19.71
C VAL A 286 -25.81 -37.04 18.92
N CYS A 287 -25.70 -37.09 17.57
CA CYS A 287 -26.55 -37.98 16.76
C CYS A 287 -26.23 -39.48 16.88
N ASN A 288 -25.07 -39.85 17.45
CA ASN A 288 -24.66 -41.25 17.62
C ASN A 288 -24.88 -41.77 19.06
N MET A 289 -25.42 -40.96 19.97
CA MET A 289 -25.81 -41.38 21.33
C MET A 289 -27.33 -41.51 21.52
N GLU A 290 -28.13 -41.28 20.48
CA GLU A 290 -29.59 -41.51 20.48
C GLU A 290 -30.03 -42.70 19.60
N SER A 291 -29.17 -43.71 19.44
CA SER A 291 -29.52 -45.02 18.84
C SER A 291 -29.79 -46.08 19.89
#